data_AF-A0A834IAN9-F1
#
_entry.id   AF-A0A834IAN9-F1
#
_cell.length_a   1.000
_cell.length_b   1.000
_cell.length_c   1.000
_cell.angle_alpha   90.00
_cell.angle_beta   90.00
_cell.angle_gamma   90.00
#
_symmetry.space_group_name_H-M   'P 1'
#
loop_
_entity.id
_entity.type
_entity.pdbx_description
1 polymer ?
#
loop_
_entity_poly.entity_id
_entity_poly.type
_entity_poly.pdbx_seq_one_letter_code
_entity_poly.pdbx_strand_id
1 'polypeptide(L)' 'TTCHVYVHGNYYDKLPTPLEEEDDLLDMAPFLKENSRLGCQVILTKDLDGLEVELPKATRNFYVDGHTPKPH' A
#
# COMPACT_ATOMS: atom_id res chain seq x y z
N THR A 1 -0.41 5.71 7.21
CA THR A 1 -1.69 5.06 6.87
C THR A 1 -1.66 3.58 7.28
N THR A 2 -2.81 2.88 7.32
CA THR A 2 -2.91 1.47 7.76
C THR A 2 -3.09 0.48 6.60
N CYS A 3 -3.56 0.94 5.44
CA CYS A 3 -3.78 0.14 4.23
C CYS A 3 -2.76 0.42 3.10
N HIS A 4 -1.64 1.08 3.40
CA HIS A 4 -0.62 1.42 2.40
C HIS A 4 0.13 0.19 1.91
N VAL A 5 0.21 0.07 0.58
CA VAL A 5 0.87 -1.01 -0.15
C VAL A 5 1.66 -0.43 -1.32
N TYR A 6 2.67 -1.15 -1.79
CA TYR A 6 3.33 -0.89 -3.07
C TYR A 6 2.76 -1.84 -4.11
N VAL A 7 2.30 -1.30 -5.25
CA VAL A 7 1.76 -2.10 -6.35
C VAL A 7 2.89 -2.41 -7.34
N HIS A 8 3.06 -3.68 -7.67
CA HIS A 8 4.17 -4.13 -8.53
C HIS A 8 3.76 -4.35 -9.99
N GLY A 9 4.78 -4.37 -10.86
CA GLY A 9 4.64 -4.68 -12.27
C GLY A 9 3.78 -3.68 -13.04
N ASN A 10 3.14 -4.17 -14.10
CA ASN A 10 2.32 -3.34 -15.01
C ASN A 10 0.90 -3.12 -14.47
N TYR A 11 0.64 -3.44 -13.20
CA TYR A 11 -0.69 -3.29 -12.63
C TYR A 11 -0.96 -1.89 -12.13
N TYR A 12 0.07 -1.13 -11.75
CA TYR A 12 -0.09 0.26 -11.29
C TYR A 12 -0.76 1.13 -12.36
N ASP A 13 -0.32 1.02 -13.61
CA ASP A 13 -0.88 1.78 -14.74
C ASP A 13 -2.29 1.34 -15.14
N LYS A 14 -2.72 0.15 -14.70
CA LYS A 14 -4.09 -0.35 -14.91
C LYS A 14 -5.06 0.13 -13.84
N LEU A 15 -4.55 0.63 -12.72
CA LEU A 15 -5.39 1.17 -11.67
C LEU A 15 -5.92 2.56 -12.07
N PRO A 16 -7.12 2.93 -11.62
CA PRO A 16 -7.57 4.30 -11.74
C PRO A 16 -6.59 5.23 -11.01
N THR A 17 -6.46 6.46 -11.52
CA THR A 17 -5.68 7.52 -10.87
C THR A 17 -6.12 7.65 -9.40
N PRO A 18 -5.18 7.78 -8.45
CA PRO A 18 -5.53 8.04 -7.07
C PRO A 18 -6.39 9.31 -6.96
N LEU A 19 -7.28 9.30 -5.97
CA LEU A 19 -8.05 10.48 -5.61
C LEU A 19 -7.14 11.45 -4.84
N GLU A 20 -7.45 12.75 -4.87
CA GLU A 20 -6.69 13.77 -4.12
C GLU A 20 -6.62 13.42 -2.62
N GLU A 21 -7.73 12.95 -2.04
CA GLU A 21 -7.79 12.47 -0.66
C GLU A 21 -6.87 11.25 -0.40
N GLU A 22 -6.64 10.40 -1.41
CA GLU A 22 -5.72 9.26 -1.30
C GLU A 22 -4.28 9.76 -1.20
N ASP A 23 -3.90 10.72 -2.05
CA ASP A 23 -2.56 11.31 -2.09
C ASP A 23 -2.26 12.09 -0.79
N ASP A 24 -3.21 12.88 -0.30
CA ASP A 24 -3.08 13.60 0.99
C ASP A 24 -2.80 12.64 2.16
N LEU A 25 -3.44 11.46 2.15
CA LEU A 25 -3.22 10.44 3.17
C LEU A 25 -1.88 9.72 2.97
N LEU A 26 -1.48 9.49 1.73
CA LEU A 26 -0.20 8.86 1.37
C LEU A 26 1.00 9.76 1.69
N ASP A 27 0.86 11.08 1.62
CA ASP A 27 1.91 12.04 2.02
C ASP A 27 2.31 11.91 3.49
N MET A 28 1.37 11.46 4.34
CA MET A 28 1.64 11.16 5.75
C MET A 28 2.16 9.74 5.98
N ALA A 29 2.30 8.92 4.93
CA ALA A 29 2.75 7.54 5.05
C ALA A 29 4.28 7.42 5.09
N PRO A 30 4.83 6.61 6.02
CA PRO A 30 6.26 6.36 6.03
C PRO A 30 6.67 5.55 4.79
N PHE A 31 7.87 5.81 4.26
CA PHE A 31 8.43 5.09 3.11
C PHE A 31 7.56 5.20 1.84
N LEU A 32 6.98 6.38 1.59
CA LEU A 32 6.25 6.63 0.35
C LEU A 32 7.14 6.40 -0.89
N LYS A 33 6.57 5.78 -1.91
CA LYS A 33 7.18 5.49 -3.22
C LYS A 33 6.18 5.82 -4.33
N GLU A 34 6.66 5.99 -5.56
CA GLU A 34 5.82 6.30 -6.72
C GLU A 34 4.74 5.26 -7.00
N ASN A 35 4.98 3.99 -6.65
CA ASN A 35 4.01 2.91 -6.81
C ASN A 35 3.16 2.65 -5.55
N SER A 36 3.12 3.61 -4.62
CA SER A 36 2.32 3.49 -3.40
C SER A 36 0.84 3.71 -3.68
N ARG A 37 0.00 2.87 -3.10
CA ARG A 37 -1.46 3.04 -3.10
C ARG A 37 -2.03 2.75 -1.72
N LEU A 38 -3.21 3.28 -1.47
CA LEU A 38 -4.07 2.79 -0.40
C LEU A 38 -4.79 1.54 -0.92
N GLY A 39 -4.35 0.36 -0.47
CA GLY A 39 -4.95 -0.91 -0.91
C GLY A 39 -6.45 -1.00 -0.64
N CYS A 40 -6.96 -0.24 0.32
CA CYS A 40 -8.39 -0.13 0.60
C CYS A 40 -9.20 0.65 -0.47
N GLN A 41 -8.53 1.41 -1.35
CA GLN A 41 -9.12 2.09 -2.50
C GLN A 41 -8.97 1.29 -3.81
N VAL A 42 -8.19 0.21 -3.81
CA VAL A 42 -7.98 -0.64 -4.98
C VAL A 42 -9.11 -1.66 -5.10
N ILE A 43 -9.98 -1.46 -6.10
CA ILE A 43 -11.06 -2.40 -6.41
C ILE A 43 -10.54 -3.49 -7.34
N LEU A 44 -10.58 -4.75 -6.89
CA LEU A 44 -10.11 -5.88 -7.68
C LEU A 44 -11.06 -6.18 -8.85
N THR A 45 -10.48 -6.25 -10.05
CA THR A 45 -11.16 -6.66 -11.29
C THR A 45 -10.42 -7.86 -11.89
N LYS A 46 -11.01 -8.49 -12.91
CA LYS A 46 -10.38 -9.61 -13.62
C LYS A 46 -9.07 -9.21 -14.32
N ASP A 47 -8.91 -7.94 -14.69
CA ASP A 47 -7.72 -7.42 -15.35
C ASP A 47 -6.50 -7.30 -14.41
N LEU A 48 -6.75 -7.44 -13.10
CA LEU A 48 -5.77 -7.46 -12.03
C LEU A 48 -5.45 -8.89 -11.55
N ASP A 49 -5.84 -9.92 -12.30
CA ASP A 49 -5.42 -11.29 -12.01
C ASP A 49 -3.89 -11.39 -12.07
N GLY A 50 -3.28 -11.94 -11.02
CA GLY A 50 -1.83 -11.94 -10.80
C GLY A 50 -1.23 -10.67 -10.20
N LEU A 51 -2.05 -9.73 -9.71
CA LEU A 51 -1.56 -8.54 -9.00
C LEU A 51 -0.68 -8.92 -7.80
N GLU A 52 0.55 -8.42 -7.81
CA GLU A 52 1.48 -8.52 -6.69
C GLU A 52 1.55 -7.17 -5.95
N VAL A 53 1.48 -7.23 -4.62
CA VAL A 53 1.63 -6.07 -3.75
C VAL A 53 2.64 -6.36 -2.64
N GLU A 54 3.38 -5.33 -2.24
CA GLU A 54 4.33 -5.39 -1.12
C GLU A 54 3.89 -4.46 0.00
N LEU A 55 4.04 -4.90 1.25
CA LEU A 55 3.78 -4.08 2.42
C LEU A 55 5.02 -3.24 2.79
N PRO A 56 4.86 -1.95 3.11
CA PRO A 56 5.93 -1.12 3.67
C PRO A 56 6.54 -1.74 4.93
N LYS A 57 7.85 -1.55 5.12
CA LYS A 57 8.62 -2.11 6.25
C LYS A 57 8.11 -1.66 7.63
N ALA A 58 7.39 -0.56 7.70
CA ALA A 58 6.64 -0.18 8.89
C ALA A 58 5.27 0.34 8.46
N THR A 59 4.23 -0.25 9.02
CA THR A 59 2.88 0.32 8.99
C THR A 59 2.44 0.52 10.43
N ARG A 60 1.60 1.54 10.67
CA ARG A 60 1.19 1.99 12.01
C ARG A 60 0.56 0.86 12.88
N ASN A 61 0.09 -0.22 12.26
CA ASN A 61 -0.60 -1.35 12.90
C ASN A 61 0.20 -2.67 12.93
N PHE A 62 1.52 -2.67 12.75
CA PHE A 62 2.31 -3.92 12.76
C PHE A 62 2.29 -4.70 14.10
N TYR A 63 1.60 -4.19 15.13
CA TYR A 63 1.37 -4.89 16.40
C TYR A 63 -0.02 -5.53 16.43
N VAL A 64 -0.21 -6.57 15.63
CA VAL A 64 -1.25 -7.57 15.90
C VAL A 64 -0.54 -8.92 15.91
N ASP A 65 -0.79 -9.71 16.95
CA ASP A 65 -0.25 -11.07 17.21
C ASP A 65 1.05 -11.19 18.04
N GLY A 66 1.28 -10.29 18.99
CA GLY A 66 2.16 -10.57 20.16
C GLY A 66 3.66 -10.75 19.87
N HIS A 67 4.12 -10.45 18.66
CA HIS A 67 5.53 -10.52 18.30
C HIS A 67 6.26 -9.22 18.65
N THR A 68 7.29 -9.30 19.50
CA THR A 68 8.17 -8.16 19.82
C THR A 68 9.40 -8.21 18.92
N PRO A 69 9.53 -7.33 17.91
CA PRO A 69 10.76 -7.25 17.13
C PRO A 69 11.90 -6.72 18.02
N LYS A 70 13.08 -7.35 17.95
CA LYS A 70 14.26 -6.88 18.68
C LYS A 70 14.78 -5.59 18.01
N PRO A 71 14.98 -4.50 18.77
CA PRO A 71 15.64 -3.30 18.24
C PRO A 71 17.09 -3.63 17.87
N HIS A 72 17.55 -3.04 16.77
CA HIS A 72 18.96 -2.93 16.45
C HIS A 72 19.57 -1.76 17.21
#